data_AF-A0A929HNJ8-F1
#
_entry.id   AF-A0A929HNJ8-F1
#
_cell.length_a   1.000
_cell.length_b   1.000
_cell.length_c   1.000
_cell.angle_alpha   90.00
_cell.angle_beta   90.00
_cell.angle_gamma   90.00
#
_symmetry.space_group_name_H-M   'P 1'
#
loop_
_entity.id
_entity.type
_entity.pdbx_description
1 polymer ?
#
loop_
_entity_poly.entity_id
_entity_poly.type
_entity_poly.pdbx_seq_one_letter_code
_entity_poly.pdbx_strand_id
1 'polypeptide(L)'
;MGISTVVIAIFIAASLGLSWVSGDKEQERLHERVAQRGVETRDVEKELGDKNRQFARQSKELKKVKSKLKTELRAKKKVERKLAYEKRQRRLAKERQEQGGTEEKSVEAPASGSEKVTKRTDGGTYERVDREKIRAEIENKVKQEISELESKLRAVEESSRRLEAEMQLRIEEEARKRAEEAWTQAELARVRAEEAAAESLALKDRLEKVKKAKNAVDTALSEQEDALIRAEERLASERVEREKLEERLEGAAEAFDISKAAGDEAIEGASRAVSAAEKATSTAFAPEEIAKSAHEISRLDSARAAAEHELAAKSQEIDLLKSRILEIKAEKEIVSEEAFQSANKLIELKQQLEMANLKESELRDTIKEQKAGYMADLDNAALEKEKSLKVAHDAVVSELEVKLNTASRKLNEMVAEVPALAAEVERAQAKETELGVALRALKSAQSTELARVLGEQEIALKASYRAQSAEALSALQAEVDSAQAKETELGAA
;
A
#
# COMPACT_ATOMS: atom_id res chain seq x y z
N MET A 1 76.42 26.90 -19.83
CA MET A 1 74.96 26.71 -19.73
C MET A 1 74.54 25.25 -20.01
N GLY A 2 75.17 24.24 -19.39
CA GLY A 2 74.95 22.83 -19.77
C GLY A 2 74.11 21.98 -18.80
N ILE A 3 74.08 22.32 -17.51
CA ILE A 3 73.47 21.47 -16.48
C ILE A 3 72.00 21.87 -16.23
N SER A 4 71.70 23.16 -16.26
CA SER A 4 70.34 23.70 -16.08
C SER A 4 69.36 23.19 -17.14
N THR A 5 69.78 23.14 -18.39
CA THR A 5 68.97 22.70 -19.54
C THR A 5 68.69 21.20 -19.49
N VAL A 6 69.65 20.40 -19.06
CA VAL A 6 69.48 18.94 -18.89
C VAL A 6 68.52 18.64 -17.74
N VAL A 7 68.61 19.36 -16.62
CA VAL A 7 67.69 19.18 -15.48
C VAL A 7 66.25 19.56 -15.88
N ILE A 8 66.05 20.64 -16.64
CA ILE A 8 64.74 21.04 -17.13
C ILE A 8 64.18 20.00 -18.11
N ALA A 9 65.00 19.49 -19.04
CA ALA A 9 64.57 18.46 -19.99
C ALA A 9 64.16 17.15 -19.28
N ILE A 10 64.90 16.72 -18.26
CA ILE A 10 64.55 15.55 -17.45
C ILE A 10 63.25 15.78 -16.68
N PHE A 11 63.04 16.97 -16.14
CA PHE A 11 61.82 17.30 -15.39
C PHE A 11 60.57 17.33 -16.29
N ILE A 12 60.70 17.86 -17.52
CA ILE A 12 59.62 17.87 -18.52
C ILE A 12 59.31 16.44 -18.98
N ALA A 13 60.34 15.64 -19.29
CA ALA A 13 60.16 14.24 -19.68
C ALA A 13 59.51 13.40 -18.57
N ALA A 14 59.90 13.61 -17.31
CA ALA A 14 59.29 12.96 -16.16
C ALA A 14 57.83 13.40 -15.94
N SER A 15 57.52 14.69 -16.14
CA SER A 15 56.16 15.24 -16.00
C SER A 15 55.23 14.70 -17.10
N LEU A 16 55.70 14.60 -18.34
CA LEU A 16 54.97 13.99 -19.45
C LEU A 16 54.76 12.49 -19.24
N GLY A 17 55.77 11.78 -18.74
CA GLY A 17 55.65 10.36 -18.37
C GLY A 17 54.63 10.12 -17.26
N LEU A 18 54.60 10.97 -16.23
CA LEU A 18 53.59 10.93 -15.17
C LEU A 18 52.18 11.26 -15.70
N SER A 19 52.06 12.21 -16.63
CA SER A 19 50.79 12.56 -17.27
C SER A 19 50.24 11.41 -18.10
N TRP A 20 51.07 10.73 -18.90
CA TRP A 20 50.67 9.56 -19.69
C TRP A 20 50.28 8.36 -18.81
N VAL A 21 51.08 8.05 -17.80
CA VAL A 21 50.77 6.96 -16.84
C VAL A 21 49.50 7.27 -16.03
N SER A 22 49.22 8.55 -15.76
CA SER A 22 47.96 8.95 -15.12
C SER A 22 46.77 8.86 -16.06
N GLY A 23 46.94 9.19 -17.34
CA GLY A 23 45.91 9.10 -18.38
C GLY A 23 45.50 7.66 -18.67
N ASP A 24 46.46 6.74 -18.76
CA ASP A 24 46.18 5.31 -18.95
C ASP A 24 45.44 4.71 -17.75
N LYS A 25 45.85 5.07 -16.52
CA LYS A 25 45.14 4.64 -15.29
C LYS A 25 43.74 5.24 -15.18
N GLU A 26 43.53 6.46 -15.67
CA GLU A 26 42.23 7.10 -15.67
C GLU A 26 41.31 6.52 -16.74
N GLN A 27 41.84 6.17 -17.92
CA GLN A 27 41.11 5.39 -18.92
C GLN A 27 40.74 3.99 -18.42
N GLU A 28 41.65 3.29 -17.74
CA GLU A 28 41.38 1.97 -17.17
C GLU A 28 40.28 2.05 -16.10
N ARG A 29 40.31 3.08 -15.24
CA ARG A 29 39.23 3.36 -14.26
C ARG A 29 37.90 3.72 -14.93
N LEU A 30 37.92 4.46 -16.04
CA LEU A 30 36.70 4.79 -16.79
C LEU A 30 36.12 3.53 -17.47
N HIS A 31 36.96 2.69 -18.06
CA HIS A 31 36.55 1.40 -18.61
C HIS A 31 35.99 0.47 -17.53
N GLU A 32 36.61 0.43 -16.35
CA GLU A 32 36.12 -0.34 -15.21
C GLU A 32 34.76 0.17 -14.71
N ARG A 33 34.56 1.51 -14.63
CA ARG A 33 33.26 2.10 -14.28
C ARG A 33 32.19 1.83 -15.34
N VAL A 34 32.54 1.87 -16.63
CA VAL A 34 31.61 1.55 -17.72
C VAL A 34 31.23 0.07 -17.69
N ALA A 35 32.19 -0.81 -17.41
CA ALA A 35 31.95 -2.24 -17.24
C ALA A 35 31.06 -2.52 -16.01
N GLN A 36 31.32 -1.86 -14.87
CA GLN A 36 30.49 -1.96 -13.66
C GLN A 36 29.06 -1.46 -13.91
N ARG A 37 28.87 -0.30 -14.55
CA ARG A 37 27.53 0.18 -14.96
C ARG A 37 26.83 -0.78 -15.92
N GLY A 38 27.57 -1.44 -16.80
CA GLY A 38 27.03 -2.48 -17.69
C GLY A 38 26.57 -3.75 -16.95
N VAL A 39 27.20 -4.08 -15.81
CA VAL A 39 26.77 -5.19 -14.94
C VAL A 39 25.56 -4.77 -14.10
N GLU A 40 25.59 -3.58 -13.50
CA GLU A 40 24.47 -3.04 -12.71
C GLU A 40 23.18 -2.92 -13.53
N THR A 41 23.27 -2.44 -14.78
CA THR A 41 22.09 -2.35 -15.66
C THR A 41 21.53 -3.72 -16.03
N ARG A 42 22.39 -4.73 -16.27
CA ARG A 42 21.96 -6.11 -16.52
C ARG A 42 21.35 -6.77 -15.29
N ASP A 43 21.86 -6.50 -14.10
CA ASP A 43 21.30 -7.03 -12.86
C ASP A 43 19.93 -6.40 -12.57
N VAL A 44 19.77 -5.10 -12.79
CA VAL A 44 18.47 -4.40 -12.70
C VAL A 44 17.47 -4.94 -13.72
N GLU A 45 17.87 -5.16 -14.98
CA GLU A 45 17.02 -5.77 -16.01
C GLU A 45 16.59 -7.20 -15.63
N LYS A 46 17.51 -7.98 -15.05
CA LYS A 46 17.22 -9.34 -14.59
C LYS A 46 16.26 -9.34 -13.40
N GLU A 47 16.46 -8.46 -12.42
CA GLU A 47 15.55 -8.29 -11.29
C GLU A 47 14.14 -7.83 -11.73
N LEU A 48 14.06 -6.89 -12.70
CA LEU A 48 12.80 -6.48 -13.31
C LEU A 48 12.11 -7.66 -14.04
N GLY A 49 12.88 -8.45 -14.78
CA GLY A 49 12.40 -9.67 -15.43
C GLY A 49 11.84 -10.69 -14.44
N ASP A 50 12.54 -10.93 -13.33
CA ASP A 50 12.13 -11.88 -12.30
C ASP A 50 10.92 -11.39 -11.49
N LYS A 51 10.85 -10.09 -11.16
CA LYS A 51 9.65 -9.47 -10.57
C LYS A 51 8.45 -9.58 -11.49
N ASN A 52 8.60 -9.29 -12.79
CA ASN A 52 7.51 -9.45 -13.76
C ASN A 52 7.03 -10.91 -13.88
N ARG A 53 7.94 -11.89 -13.83
CA ARG A 53 7.58 -13.31 -13.77
C ARG A 53 6.85 -13.66 -12.46
N GLN A 54 7.26 -13.09 -11.33
CA GLN A 54 6.60 -13.29 -10.05
C GLN A 54 5.18 -12.69 -10.05
N PHE A 55 4.99 -11.49 -10.57
CA PHE A 55 3.67 -10.88 -10.75
C PHE A 55 2.78 -11.71 -11.68
N ALA A 56 3.32 -12.26 -12.77
CA ALA A 56 2.57 -13.15 -13.66
C ALA A 56 2.13 -14.45 -12.95
N ARG A 57 2.96 -15.01 -12.06
CA ARG A 57 2.60 -16.18 -11.23
C ARG A 57 1.53 -15.82 -10.20
N GLN A 58 1.70 -14.72 -9.46
CA GLN A 58 0.71 -14.24 -8.48
C GLN A 58 -0.64 -13.93 -9.14
N SER A 59 -0.64 -13.33 -10.34
CA SER A 59 -1.87 -13.08 -11.11
C SER A 59 -2.59 -14.39 -11.49
N LYS A 60 -1.84 -15.43 -11.89
CA LYS A 60 -2.41 -16.76 -12.17
C LYS A 60 -2.98 -17.41 -10.89
N GLU A 61 -2.29 -17.29 -9.76
CA GLU A 61 -2.76 -17.79 -8.48
C GLU A 61 -4.00 -17.06 -7.99
N LEU A 62 -4.04 -15.73 -8.10
CA LEU A 62 -5.22 -14.91 -7.80
C LEU A 62 -6.42 -15.31 -8.65
N LYS A 63 -6.22 -15.55 -9.96
CA LYS A 63 -7.28 -16.07 -10.84
C LYS A 63 -7.78 -17.44 -10.38
N LYS A 64 -6.88 -18.32 -9.93
CA LYS A 64 -7.22 -19.66 -9.40
C LYS A 64 -7.96 -19.59 -8.05
N VAL A 65 -7.57 -18.68 -7.16
CA VAL A 65 -8.28 -18.43 -5.89
C VAL A 65 -9.66 -17.83 -6.16
N LYS A 66 -9.76 -16.87 -7.07
CA LYS A 66 -11.04 -16.25 -7.46
C LYS A 66 -12.00 -17.27 -8.08
N SER A 67 -11.51 -18.21 -8.88
CA SER A 67 -12.35 -19.29 -9.42
C SER A 67 -12.81 -20.26 -8.34
N LYS A 68 -11.93 -20.66 -7.42
CA LYS A 68 -12.28 -21.49 -6.24
C LYS A 68 -13.31 -20.82 -5.34
N LEU A 69 -13.12 -19.55 -5.00
CA LEU A 69 -14.07 -18.78 -4.20
C LEU A 69 -15.45 -18.72 -4.86
N LYS A 70 -15.50 -18.53 -6.19
CA LYS A 70 -16.76 -18.54 -6.94
C LYS A 70 -17.44 -19.92 -6.91
N THR A 71 -16.67 -21.01 -6.97
CA THR A 71 -17.22 -22.36 -6.82
C THR A 71 -17.72 -22.65 -5.41
N GLU A 72 -16.99 -22.20 -4.38
CA GLU A 72 -17.38 -22.36 -2.98
C GLU A 72 -18.61 -21.53 -2.64
N LEU A 73 -18.72 -20.28 -3.12
CA LEU A 73 -19.93 -19.47 -2.98
C LEU A 73 -21.14 -20.12 -3.64
N ARG A 74 -20.95 -20.74 -4.82
CA ARG A 74 -22.03 -21.50 -5.48
C ARG A 74 -22.40 -22.76 -4.68
N ALA A 75 -21.43 -23.46 -4.12
CA ALA A 75 -21.65 -24.63 -3.26
C ALA A 75 -22.39 -24.23 -1.97
N LYS A 76 -21.97 -23.14 -1.31
CA LYS A 76 -22.62 -22.57 -0.13
C LYS A 76 -24.06 -22.19 -0.42
N LYS A 77 -24.34 -21.46 -1.51
CA LYS A 77 -25.71 -21.15 -1.95
C LYS A 77 -26.55 -22.40 -2.22
N LYS A 78 -25.96 -23.47 -2.76
CA LYS A 78 -26.65 -24.77 -2.94
C LYS A 78 -26.97 -25.43 -1.59
N VAL A 79 -26.05 -25.41 -0.64
CA VAL A 79 -26.26 -25.94 0.72
C VAL A 79 -27.33 -25.13 1.46
N GLU A 80 -27.28 -23.80 1.40
CA GLU A 80 -28.29 -22.92 1.98
C GLU A 80 -29.69 -23.20 1.39
N ARG A 81 -29.79 -23.38 0.06
CA ARG A 81 -31.06 -23.78 -0.59
C ARG A 81 -31.54 -25.16 -0.12
N LYS A 82 -30.64 -26.15 0.00
CA LYS A 82 -30.98 -27.48 0.51
C LYS A 82 -31.46 -27.42 1.96
N LEU A 83 -30.80 -26.62 2.81
CA LEU A 83 -31.12 -26.45 4.21
C LEU A 83 -32.45 -25.69 4.40
N ALA A 84 -32.72 -24.69 3.55
CA ALA A 84 -34.02 -24.03 3.49
C ALA A 84 -35.14 -24.98 3.04
N TYR A 85 -34.87 -25.84 2.06
CA TYR A 85 -35.82 -26.85 1.59
C TYR A 85 -36.09 -27.92 2.68
N GLU A 86 -35.06 -28.41 3.36
CA GLU A 86 -35.19 -29.36 4.47
C GLU A 86 -35.96 -28.74 5.66
N LYS A 87 -35.67 -27.48 6.02
CA LYS A 87 -36.45 -26.75 7.03
C LYS A 87 -37.92 -26.62 6.62
N ARG A 88 -38.21 -26.38 5.33
CA ARG A 88 -39.59 -26.33 4.82
C ARG A 88 -40.26 -27.70 4.86
N GLN A 89 -39.55 -28.78 4.52
CA GLN A 89 -40.06 -30.15 4.65
C GLN A 89 -40.33 -30.53 6.10
N ARG A 90 -39.45 -30.15 7.04
CA ARG A 90 -39.69 -30.38 8.47
C ARG A 90 -40.91 -29.62 8.98
N ARG A 91 -41.14 -28.39 8.51
CA ARG A 91 -42.37 -27.63 8.83
C ARG A 91 -43.62 -28.32 8.29
N LEU A 92 -43.61 -28.75 7.03
CA LEU A 92 -44.74 -29.48 6.43
C LEU A 92 -44.98 -30.86 7.07
N ALA A 93 -43.92 -31.55 7.48
CA ALA A 93 -44.04 -32.82 8.21
C ALA A 93 -44.61 -32.61 9.61
N LYS A 94 -44.19 -31.55 10.30
CA LYS A 94 -44.73 -31.17 11.62
C LYS A 94 -46.20 -30.73 11.53
N GLU A 95 -46.56 -29.93 10.52
CA GLU A 95 -47.95 -29.57 10.23
C GLU A 95 -48.81 -30.80 9.89
N ARG A 96 -48.27 -31.79 9.17
CA ARG A 96 -48.99 -33.06 8.90
C ARG A 96 -49.12 -33.96 10.14
N GLN A 97 -48.16 -33.91 11.06
CA GLN A 97 -48.22 -34.67 12.31
C GLN A 97 -49.19 -34.02 13.30
N GLU A 98 -49.29 -32.69 13.29
CA GLU A 98 -50.26 -31.92 14.07
C GLU A 98 -51.68 -31.97 13.46
N GLN A 99 -51.83 -32.14 12.14
CA GLN A 99 -53.13 -32.32 11.48
C GLN A 99 -53.59 -33.79 11.35
N GLY A 100 -52.70 -34.76 11.52
CA GLY A 100 -53.00 -36.20 11.46
C GLY A 100 -53.11 -36.89 12.83
N GLY A 101 -52.96 -36.14 13.94
CA GLY A 101 -53.00 -36.66 15.31
C GLY A 101 -54.38 -36.63 15.98
N THR A 102 -55.45 -36.30 15.23
CA THR A 102 -56.80 -36.06 15.77
C THR A 102 -57.84 -37.12 15.44
N GLU A 103 -57.47 -38.30 14.94
CA GLU A 103 -58.41 -39.42 14.84
C GLU A 103 -57.76 -40.77 15.20
N GLU A 104 -58.44 -41.48 16.10
CA GLU A 104 -58.34 -42.91 16.45
C GLU A 104 -57.20 -43.42 17.36
N LYS A 105 -57.52 -43.49 18.66
CA LYS A 105 -57.48 -44.77 19.39
C LYS A 105 -58.38 -44.77 20.63
N SER A 106 -59.60 -45.23 20.41
CA SER A 106 -60.39 -45.97 21.41
C SER A 106 -59.69 -47.31 21.71
N VAL A 107 -59.59 -47.71 22.98
CA VAL A 107 -59.84 -49.08 23.49
C VAL A 107 -59.92 -49.01 25.03
N GLU A 108 -61.14 -49.25 25.51
CA GLU A 108 -61.62 -49.99 26.68
C GLU A 108 -60.77 -50.27 27.93
N ALA A 109 -61.47 -50.13 29.07
CA ALA A 109 -61.15 -50.59 30.43
C ALA A 109 -61.02 -52.13 30.54
N PRO A 110 -60.55 -52.69 31.69
CA PRO A 110 -61.47 -52.88 32.83
C PRO A 110 -60.86 -52.79 34.26
N ALA A 111 -61.70 -52.27 35.17
CA ALA A 111 -62.03 -52.72 36.54
C ALA A 111 -60.98 -53.00 37.65
N SER A 112 -61.46 -52.77 38.89
CA SER A 112 -60.93 -53.13 40.24
C SER A 112 -59.84 -52.19 40.79
N GLY A 113 -59.96 -51.52 41.95
CA GLY A 113 -60.83 -51.64 43.12
C GLY A 113 -59.95 -51.54 44.39
N SER A 114 -60.07 -50.47 45.19
CA SER A 114 -59.94 -50.44 46.67
C SER A 114 -59.84 -49.02 47.24
N GLU A 115 -60.98 -48.58 47.77
CA GLU A 115 -61.24 -47.93 49.07
C GLU A 115 -60.15 -47.19 49.91
N LYS A 116 -60.65 -46.07 50.48
CA LYS A 116 -60.28 -45.34 51.74
C LYS A 116 -59.11 -44.33 51.65
N VAL A 117 -59.14 -43.11 52.22
CA VAL A 117 -60.03 -42.44 53.18
C VAL A 117 -59.67 -40.93 53.22
N THR A 118 -60.70 -40.08 53.26
CA THR A 118 -60.80 -38.70 53.80
C THR A 118 -59.65 -37.69 53.66
N LYS A 119 -59.94 -36.52 53.07
CA LYS A 119 -60.24 -35.29 53.85
C LYS A 119 -60.76 -34.17 52.93
N ARG A 120 -61.86 -33.57 53.38
CA ARG A 120 -62.44 -32.32 52.89
C ARG A 120 -61.43 -31.20 53.10
N THR A 121 -61.05 -30.51 52.02
CA THR A 121 -60.68 -29.08 52.00
C THR A 121 -60.73 -28.60 50.54
N ASP A 122 -61.63 -27.65 50.29
CA ASP A 122 -61.58 -26.62 49.24
C ASP A 122 -61.31 -27.08 47.79
N GLY A 123 -62.37 -27.59 47.14
CA GLY A 123 -62.39 -28.03 45.73
C GLY A 123 -62.29 -26.91 44.67
N GLY A 124 -61.58 -25.82 44.94
CA GLY A 124 -61.36 -24.71 44.00
C GLY A 124 -59.90 -24.42 43.64
N THR A 125 -58.95 -25.15 44.24
CA THR A 125 -57.51 -24.84 44.14
C THR A 125 -56.76 -25.68 43.09
N TYR A 126 -57.10 -26.96 42.92
CA TYR A 126 -56.40 -27.84 41.98
C TYR A 126 -56.56 -27.40 40.51
N GLU A 127 -57.75 -26.97 40.10
CA GLU A 127 -57.99 -26.49 38.73
C GLU A 127 -57.37 -25.12 38.44
N ARG A 128 -57.21 -24.26 39.46
CA ARG A 128 -56.46 -23.00 39.32
C ARG A 128 -54.98 -23.28 39.11
N VAL A 129 -54.42 -24.22 39.86
CA VAL A 129 -53.01 -24.61 39.77
C VAL A 129 -52.69 -25.19 38.39
N ASP A 130 -53.56 -26.01 37.80
CA ASP A 130 -53.31 -26.56 36.47
C ASP A 130 -53.51 -25.53 35.34
N ARG A 131 -54.46 -24.58 35.48
CA ARG A 131 -54.56 -23.43 34.57
C ARG A 131 -53.33 -22.51 34.64
N GLU A 132 -52.80 -22.29 35.84
CA GLU A 132 -51.56 -21.53 36.04
C GLU A 132 -50.34 -22.24 35.49
N LYS A 133 -50.24 -23.57 35.62
CA LYS A 133 -49.16 -24.35 35.00
C LYS A 133 -49.20 -24.30 33.47
N ILE A 134 -50.37 -24.44 32.86
CA ILE A 134 -50.50 -24.34 31.39
C ILE A 134 -50.14 -22.94 30.91
N ARG A 135 -50.60 -21.88 31.61
CA ARG A 135 -50.18 -20.50 31.29
C ARG A 135 -48.68 -20.33 31.45
N ALA A 136 -48.08 -20.83 32.53
CA ALA A 136 -46.64 -20.74 32.77
C ALA A 136 -45.82 -21.52 31.73
N GLU A 137 -46.28 -22.69 31.28
CA GLU A 137 -45.62 -23.45 30.20
C GLU A 137 -45.71 -22.73 28.85
N ILE A 138 -46.87 -22.17 28.50
CA ILE A 138 -47.04 -21.39 27.27
C ILE A 138 -46.16 -20.14 27.32
N GLU A 139 -46.16 -19.43 28.45
CA GLU A 139 -45.36 -18.22 28.63
C GLU A 139 -43.86 -18.51 28.62
N ASN A 140 -43.41 -19.64 29.19
CA ASN A 140 -42.02 -20.08 29.11
C ASN A 140 -41.61 -20.50 27.70
N LYS A 141 -42.47 -21.20 26.95
CA LYS A 141 -42.19 -21.53 25.54
C LYS A 141 -42.09 -20.28 24.68
N VAL A 142 -42.98 -19.30 24.88
CA VAL A 142 -42.93 -18.00 24.18
C VAL A 142 -41.66 -17.23 24.56
N LYS A 143 -41.28 -17.18 25.85
CA LYS A 143 -40.03 -16.55 26.31
C LYS A 143 -38.79 -17.24 25.73
N GLN A 144 -38.78 -18.57 25.64
CA GLN A 144 -37.70 -19.33 25.00
C GLN A 144 -37.62 -19.06 23.50
N GLU A 145 -38.74 -19.05 22.77
CA GLU A 145 -38.74 -18.76 21.33
C GLU A 145 -38.29 -17.31 21.04
N ILE A 146 -38.71 -16.34 21.86
CA ILE A 146 -38.24 -14.95 21.79
C ILE A 146 -36.73 -14.89 22.02
N SER A 147 -36.23 -15.52 23.09
CA SER A 147 -34.79 -15.57 23.38
C SER A 147 -33.97 -16.25 22.27
N GLU A 148 -34.48 -17.34 21.68
CA GLU A 148 -33.81 -18.00 20.56
C GLU A 148 -33.76 -17.12 19.32
N LEU A 149 -34.86 -16.42 18.99
CA LEU A 149 -34.91 -15.52 17.85
C LEU A 149 -33.98 -14.31 18.04
N GLU A 150 -33.95 -13.71 19.24
CA GLU A 150 -33.02 -12.63 19.58
C GLU A 150 -31.56 -13.07 19.47
N SER A 151 -31.22 -14.29 19.93
CA SER A 151 -29.86 -14.82 19.81
C SER A 151 -29.42 -15.01 18.36
N LYS A 152 -30.32 -15.51 17.49
CA LYS A 152 -30.06 -15.68 16.06
C LYS A 152 -29.95 -14.33 15.35
N LEU A 153 -30.74 -13.33 15.77
CA LEU A 153 -30.66 -11.96 15.24
C LEU A 153 -29.28 -11.35 15.55
N ARG A 154 -28.85 -11.42 16.81
CA ARG A 154 -27.53 -10.91 17.24
C ARG A 154 -26.38 -11.61 16.51
N ALA A 155 -26.44 -12.93 16.32
CA ALA A 155 -25.40 -13.67 15.59
C ALA A 155 -25.30 -13.25 14.12
N VAL A 156 -26.43 -12.97 13.46
CA VAL A 156 -26.45 -12.48 12.08
C VAL A 156 -25.90 -11.06 12.00
N GLU A 157 -26.32 -10.16 12.89
CA GLU A 157 -25.79 -8.79 12.97
C GLU A 157 -24.28 -8.77 13.19
N GLU A 158 -23.77 -9.62 14.08
CA GLU A 158 -22.33 -9.71 14.37
C GLU A 158 -21.55 -10.27 13.17
N SER A 159 -22.09 -11.28 12.48
CA SER A 159 -21.48 -11.80 11.24
C SER A 159 -21.47 -10.78 10.11
N SER A 160 -22.53 -9.95 10.01
CA SER A 160 -22.61 -8.85 9.07
C SER A 160 -21.53 -7.83 9.38
N ARG A 161 -21.46 -7.33 10.63
CA ARG A 161 -20.44 -6.37 11.11
C ARG A 161 -19.02 -6.84 10.82
N ARG A 162 -18.71 -8.13 11.06
CA ARG A 162 -17.39 -8.71 10.74
C ARG A 162 -17.06 -8.68 9.25
N LEU A 163 -18.03 -8.98 8.39
CA LEU A 163 -17.86 -8.88 6.93
C LEU A 163 -17.67 -7.45 6.45
N GLU A 164 -18.35 -6.47 7.07
CA GLU A 164 -18.15 -5.05 6.73
C GLU A 164 -16.73 -4.60 7.09
N ALA A 165 -16.26 -4.96 8.29
CA ALA A 165 -14.91 -4.63 8.74
C ALA A 165 -13.84 -5.28 7.85
N GLU A 166 -13.99 -6.55 7.46
CA GLU A 166 -13.02 -7.21 6.58
C GLU A 166 -13.00 -6.58 5.18
N MET A 167 -14.15 -6.18 4.65
CA MET A 167 -14.21 -5.50 3.35
C MET A 167 -13.60 -4.10 3.39
N GLN A 168 -13.87 -3.32 4.45
CA GLN A 168 -13.24 -2.02 4.67
C GLN A 168 -11.71 -2.15 4.77
N LEU A 169 -11.22 -3.13 5.54
CA LEU A 169 -9.78 -3.41 5.65
C LEU A 169 -9.16 -3.73 4.29
N ARG A 170 -9.81 -4.53 3.44
CA ARG A 170 -9.28 -4.82 2.09
C ARG A 170 -9.24 -3.59 1.19
N ILE A 171 -10.26 -2.73 1.25
CA ILE A 171 -10.28 -1.47 0.48
C ILE A 171 -9.16 -0.54 0.96
N GLU A 172 -8.98 -0.41 2.28
CA GLU A 172 -7.90 0.38 2.88
C GLU A 172 -6.50 -0.18 2.53
N GLU A 173 -6.32 -1.49 2.53
CA GLU A 173 -5.06 -2.14 2.13
C GLU A 173 -4.72 -1.94 0.65
N GLU A 174 -5.70 -2.06 -0.25
CA GLU A 174 -5.49 -1.77 -1.68
C GLU A 174 -5.20 -0.28 -1.92
N ALA A 175 -5.89 0.61 -1.20
CA ALA A 175 -5.62 2.04 -1.27
C ALA A 175 -4.22 2.39 -0.74
N ARG A 176 -3.78 1.77 0.37
CA ARG A 176 -2.41 1.92 0.89
C ARG A 176 -1.38 1.47 -0.13
N LYS A 177 -1.54 0.29 -0.75
CA LYS A 177 -0.59 -0.21 -1.75
C LYS A 177 -0.46 0.73 -2.95
N ARG A 178 -1.57 1.23 -3.49
CA ARG A 178 -1.53 2.19 -4.61
C ARG A 178 -0.91 3.52 -4.19
N ALA A 179 -1.18 3.99 -2.97
CA ALA A 179 -0.57 5.20 -2.43
C ALA A 179 0.96 5.02 -2.22
N GLU A 180 1.40 3.85 -1.75
CA GLU A 180 2.83 3.50 -1.62
C GLU A 180 3.51 3.43 -2.99
N GLU A 181 2.90 2.77 -3.98
CA GLU A 181 3.43 2.72 -5.35
C GLU A 181 3.57 4.11 -5.95
N ALA A 182 2.54 4.97 -5.82
CA ALA A 182 2.60 6.32 -6.34
C ALA A 182 3.61 7.20 -5.57
N TRP A 183 3.72 7.02 -4.25
CA TRP A 183 4.73 7.70 -3.44
C TRP A 183 6.15 7.30 -3.83
N THR A 184 6.42 6.00 -4.04
CA THR A 184 7.74 5.55 -4.50
C THR A 184 8.11 6.09 -5.89
N GLN A 185 7.15 6.22 -6.80
CA GLN A 185 7.38 6.84 -8.11
C GLN A 185 7.66 8.34 -8.01
N ALA A 186 6.92 9.06 -7.16
CA ALA A 186 7.16 10.47 -6.88
C ALA A 186 8.54 10.69 -6.24
N GLU A 187 8.94 9.83 -5.30
CA GLU A 187 10.25 9.90 -4.64
C GLU A 187 11.40 9.63 -5.63
N LEU A 188 11.25 8.64 -6.53
CA LEU A 188 12.21 8.42 -7.62
C LEU A 188 12.33 9.62 -8.56
N ALA A 189 11.22 10.31 -8.86
CA ALA A 189 11.23 11.53 -9.66
C ALA A 189 11.96 12.67 -8.93
N ARG A 190 11.71 12.82 -7.62
CA ARG A 190 12.38 13.81 -6.76
C ARG A 190 13.88 13.59 -6.70
N VAL A 191 14.33 12.36 -6.46
CA VAL A 191 15.76 12.01 -6.41
C VAL A 191 16.44 12.34 -7.74
N ARG A 192 15.82 12.01 -8.88
CA ARG A 192 16.36 12.36 -10.21
C ARG A 192 16.45 13.88 -10.43
N ALA A 193 15.47 14.64 -9.94
CA ALA A 193 15.51 16.10 -10.02
C ALA A 193 16.62 16.68 -9.15
N GLU A 194 16.85 16.14 -7.95
CA GLU A 194 17.95 16.52 -7.06
C GLU A 194 19.32 16.20 -7.67
N GLU A 195 19.48 15.02 -8.28
CA GLU A 195 20.70 14.64 -9.00
C GLU A 195 20.99 15.57 -10.18
N ALA A 196 19.99 15.85 -11.03
CA ALA A 196 20.13 16.77 -12.16
C ALA A 196 20.45 18.21 -11.69
N ALA A 197 19.89 18.64 -10.55
CA ALA A 197 20.21 19.94 -9.95
C ALA A 197 21.67 20.01 -9.48
N ALA A 198 22.15 18.95 -8.81
CA ALA A 198 23.54 18.85 -8.36
C ALA A 198 24.52 18.84 -9.54
N GLU A 199 24.24 18.09 -10.60
CA GLU A 199 25.04 18.09 -11.83
C GLU A 199 25.03 19.45 -12.53
N SER A 200 23.88 20.14 -12.56
CA SER A 200 23.79 21.50 -13.12
C SER A 200 24.65 22.49 -12.35
N LEU A 201 24.68 22.42 -11.02
CA LEU A 201 25.55 23.25 -10.18
C LEU A 201 27.04 22.96 -10.47
N ALA A 202 27.43 21.69 -10.51
CA ALA A 202 28.81 21.31 -10.83
C ALA A 202 29.24 21.79 -12.24
N LEU A 203 28.35 21.72 -13.24
CA LEU A 203 28.63 22.25 -14.57
C LEU A 203 28.72 23.77 -14.61
N LYS A 204 27.92 24.49 -13.81
CA LYS A 204 28.04 25.96 -13.67
C LYS A 204 29.42 26.32 -13.13
N ASP A 205 29.88 25.65 -12.07
CA ASP A 205 31.20 25.88 -11.49
C ASP A 205 32.32 25.58 -12.50
N ARG A 206 32.19 24.50 -13.28
CA ARG A 206 33.13 24.18 -14.36
C ARG A 206 33.13 25.27 -15.44
N LEU A 207 31.97 25.75 -15.84
CA LEU A 207 31.84 26.79 -16.86
C LEU A 207 32.43 28.13 -16.38
N GLU A 208 32.32 28.46 -15.10
CA GLU A 208 33.02 29.61 -14.52
C GLU A 208 34.54 29.46 -14.54
N LYS A 209 35.05 28.27 -14.20
CA LYS A 209 36.50 27.97 -14.29
C LYS A 209 37.01 28.08 -15.73
N VAL A 210 36.28 27.54 -16.71
CA VAL A 210 36.61 27.65 -18.14
C VAL A 210 36.57 29.09 -18.61
N LYS A 211 35.60 29.91 -18.16
CA LYS A 211 35.57 31.35 -18.45
C LYS A 211 36.79 32.09 -17.89
N LYS A 212 37.22 31.77 -16.66
CA LYS A 212 38.44 32.33 -16.07
C LYS A 212 39.68 31.92 -16.87
N ALA A 213 39.78 30.65 -17.28
CA ALA A 213 40.85 30.16 -18.13
C ALA A 213 40.87 30.87 -19.50
N LYS A 214 39.70 31.06 -20.13
CA LYS A 214 39.57 31.81 -21.38
C LYS A 214 40.09 33.23 -21.25
N ASN A 215 39.69 33.96 -20.20
CA ASN A 215 40.15 35.33 -19.98
C ASN A 215 41.68 35.39 -19.75
N ALA A 216 42.24 34.39 -19.05
CA ALA A 216 43.69 34.29 -18.85
C ALA A 216 44.42 34.03 -20.18
N VAL A 217 43.89 33.13 -21.03
CA VAL A 217 44.43 32.86 -22.37
C VAL A 217 44.32 34.09 -23.27
N ASP A 218 43.20 34.81 -23.25
CA ASP A 218 43.03 36.05 -24.02
C ASP A 218 44.03 37.14 -23.57
N THR A 219 44.29 37.24 -22.26
CA THR A 219 45.29 38.17 -21.72
C THR A 219 46.70 37.78 -22.15
N ALA A 220 47.06 36.50 -22.00
CA ALA A 220 48.37 35.98 -22.42
C ALA A 220 48.59 36.13 -23.93
N LEU A 221 47.56 35.94 -24.74
CA LEU A 221 47.61 36.16 -26.18
C LEU A 221 47.95 37.62 -26.49
N SER A 222 47.25 38.57 -25.87
CA SER A 222 47.51 40.01 -26.05
C SER A 222 48.93 40.38 -25.65
N GLU A 223 49.42 39.88 -24.51
CA GLU A 223 50.78 40.15 -24.04
C GLU A 223 51.85 39.60 -24.99
N GLN A 224 51.62 38.42 -25.57
CA GLN A 224 52.54 37.81 -26.55
C GLN A 224 52.49 38.52 -27.91
N GLU A 225 51.31 38.94 -28.36
CA GLU A 225 51.16 39.74 -29.58
C GLU A 225 51.86 41.11 -29.43
N ASP A 226 51.72 41.77 -28.28
CA ASP A 226 52.45 43.01 -27.97
C ASP A 226 53.97 42.79 -27.89
N ALA A 227 54.42 41.68 -27.30
CA ALA A 227 55.83 41.33 -27.24
C ALA A 227 56.41 41.08 -28.63
N LEU A 228 55.66 40.41 -29.52
CA LEU A 228 56.04 40.20 -30.91
C LEU A 228 56.19 41.52 -31.66
N ILE A 229 55.23 42.44 -31.54
CA ILE A 229 55.29 43.76 -32.18
C ILE A 229 56.55 44.51 -31.74
N ARG A 230 56.83 44.57 -30.43
CA ARG A 230 58.03 45.23 -29.91
C ARG A 230 59.32 44.56 -30.38
N ALA A 231 59.34 43.23 -30.51
CA ALA A 231 60.51 42.50 -31.02
C ALA A 231 60.73 42.78 -32.51
N GLU A 232 59.67 42.82 -33.32
CA GLU A 232 59.72 43.17 -34.75
C GLU A 232 60.16 44.63 -34.96
N GLU A 233 59.69 45.57 -34.15
CA GLU A 233 60.14 46.97 -34.17
C GLU A 233 61.65 47.09 -33.86
N ARG A 234 62.13 46.34 -32.85
CA ARG A 234 63.56 46.30 -32.51
C ARG A 234 64.40 45.73 -33.64
N LEU A 235 63.98 44.61 -34.23
CA LEU A 235 64.65 44.01 -35.38
C LEU A 235 64.70 44.99 -36.57
N ALA A 236 63.63 45.76 -36.81
CA ALA A 236 63.60 46.77 -37.84
C ALA A 236 64.61 47.91 -37.56
N SER A 237 64.70 48.39 -36.33
CA SER A 237 65.71 49.41 -35.96
C SER A 237 67.14 48.92 -36.11
N GLU A 238 67.43 47.66 -35.76
CA GLU A 238 68.76 47.05 -35.90
C GLU A 238 69.16 46.82 -37.35
N ARG A 239 68.19 46.49 -38.23
CA ARG A 239 68.44 46.44 -39.68
C ARG A 239 68.90 47.79 -40.21
N VAL A 240 68.25 48.87 -39.80
CA VAL A 240 68.65 50.24 -40.19
C VAL A 240 70.03 50.61 -39.63
N GLU A 241 70.35 50.21 -38.40
CA GLU A 241 71.69 50.42 -37.84
C GLU A 241 72.78 49.63 -38.57
N ARG A 242 72.49 48.39 -38.97
CA ARG A 242 73.38 47.58 -39.80
C ARG A 242 73.60 48.21 -41.17
N GLU A 243 72.54 48.66 -41.84
CA GLU A 243 72.65 49.35 -43.13
C GLU A 243 73.59 50.56 -43.02
N LYS A 244 73.47 51.36 -41.95
CA LYS A 244 74.41 52.48 -41.68
C LYS A 244 75.84 52.01 -41.40
N LEU A 245 76.04 50.87 -40.73
CA LEU A 245 77.39 50.31 -40.51
C LEU A 245 77.99 49.81 -41.82
N GLU A 246 77.20 49.19 -42.70
CA GLU A 246 77.61 48.75 -44.02
C GLU A 246 77.97 49.94 -44.92
N GLU A 247 77.15 51.00 -44.95
CA GLU A 247 77.48 52.26 -45.65
C GLU A 247 78.79 52.87 -45.15
N ARG A 248 79.02 52.89 -43.82
CA ARG A 248 80.27 53.41 -43.23
C ARG A 248 81.49 52.54 -43.56
N LEU A 249 81.30 51.23 -43.64
CA LEU A 249 82.34 50.27 -44.01
C LEU A 249 82.70 50.42 -45.48
N GLU A 250 81.71 50.57 -46.36
CA GLU A 250 81.90 50.86 -47.78
C GLU A 250 82.65 52.19 -47.97
N GLY A 251 82.21 53.27 -47.31
CA GLY A 251 82.93 54.55 -47.35
C GLY A 251 84.36 54.50 -46.77
N ALA A 252 84.59 53.69 -45.73
CA ALA A 252 85.94 53.46 -45.18
C ALA A 252 86.81 52.62 -46.12
N ALA A 253 86.23 51.65 -46.83
CA ALA A 253 86.91 50.86 -47.86
C ALA A 253 87.30 51.73 -49.06
N GLU A 254 86.39 52.57 -49.55
CA GLU A 254 86.69 53.54 -50.61
C GLU A 254 87.81 54.50 -50.20
N ALA A 255 87.76 55.03 -48.96
CA ALA A 255 88.81 55.91 -48.44
C ALA A 255 90.16 55.19 -48.29
N PHE A 256 90.15 53.91 -47.91
CA PHE A 256 91.35 53.08 -47.85
C PHE A 256 91.93 52.86 -49.24
N ASP A 257 91.11 52.56 -50.25
CA ASP A 257 91.55 52.38 -51.63
C ASP A 257 92.16 53.68 -52.20
N ILE A 258 91.56 54.84 -51.92
CA ILE A 258 92.13 56.16 -52.27
C ILE A 258 93.46 56.38 -51.55
N SER A 259 93.53 56.11 -50.24
CA SER A 259 94.75 56.29 -49.44
C SER A 259 95.88 55.36 -49.89
N LYS A 260 95.53 54.13 -50.29
CA LYS A 260 96.45 53.15 -50.85
C LYS A 260 96.93 53.56 -52.23
N ALA A 261 96.04 53.99 -53.12
CA ALA A 261 96.42 54.49 -54.45
C ALA A 261 97.35 55.72 -54.34
N ALA A 262 97.04 56.67 -53.45
CA ALA A 262 97.91 57.82 -53.17
C ALA A 262 99.26 57.41 -52.55
N GLY A 263 99.26 56.38 -51.68
CA GLY A 263 100.48 55.80 -51.13
C GLY A 263 101.34 55.10 -52.19
N ASP A 264 100.72 54.34 -53.09
CA ASP A 264 101.36 53.65 -54.21
C ASP A 264 101.92 54.68 -55.23
N GLU A 265 101.21 55.76 -55.52
CA GLU A 265 101.69 56.90 -56.31
C GLU A 265 102.86 57.64 -55.64
N ALA A 266 102.84 57.81 -54.32
CA ALA A 266 103.94 58.40 -53.56
C ALA A 266 105.18 57.50 -53.55
N ILE A 267 105.00 56.17 -53.51
CA ILE A 267 106.08 55.18 -53.61
C ILE A 267 106.64 55.14 -55.05
N GLU A 268 105.80 55.13 -56.09
CA GLU A 268 106.25 55.22 -57.48
C GLU A 268 106.94 56.56 -57.78
N GLY A 269 106.43 57.66 -57.25
CA GLY A 269 107.02 59.00 -57.36
C GLY A 269 108.38 59.09 -56.65
N ALA A 270 108.49 58.52 -55.45
CA ALA A 270 109.77 58.38 -54.75
C ALA A 270 110.73 57.45 -55.52
N SER A 271 110.23 56.36 -56.11
CA SER A 271 111.02 55.41 -56.91
C SER A 271 111.55 56.05 -58.20
N ARG A 272 110.79 56.97 -58.82
CA ARG A 272 111.25 57.79 -59.95
C ARG A 272 112.18 58.94 -59.52
N ALA A 273 112.04 59.46 -58.30
CA ALA A 273 112.89 60.53 -57.75
C ALA A 273 114.22 60.04 -57.14
N VAL A 274 114.44 58.73 -56.97
CA VAL A 274 115.75 58.17 -56.55
C VAL A 274 116.86 58.37 -57.60
N SER A 275 116.57 59.00 -58.74
CA SER A 275 117.60 59.50 -59.67
C SER A 275 118.05 60.94 -59.41
N ALA A 276 117.53 61.66 -58.40
CA ALA A 276 118.02 63.00 -58.04
C ALA A 276 117.81 63.36 -56.55
N ALA A 277 118.92 63.28 -55.80
CA ALA A 277 119.30 64.05 -54.61
C ALA A 277 118.36 64.17 -53.38
N GLU A 278 119.02 63.97 -52.23
CA GLU A 278 118.69 64.34 -50.85
C GLU A 278 117.60 65.42 -50.61
N LYS A 279 116.80 65.15 -49.57
CA LYS A 279 115.80 65.99 -48.88
C LYS A 279 114.37 65.96 -49.45
N ALA A 280 113.62 64.98 -48.97
CA ALA A 280 112.19 65.15 -48.69
C ALA A 280 111.80 64.33 -47.45
N THR A 281 111.92 64.94 -46.27
CA THR A 281 111.24 64.53 -45.04
C THR A 281 109.73 64.80 -45.15
N SER A 282 109.04 64.12 -46.07
CA SER A 282 107.57 64.20 -46.20
C SER A 282 106.88 62.91 -46.64
N THR A 283 107.58 61.78 -46.78
CA THR A 283 106.98 60.50 -47.24
C THR A 283 106.70 59.50 -46.12
N ALA A 284 106.83 59.87 -44.85
CA ALA A 284 106.54 58.98 -43.72
C ALA A 284 105.03 58.89 -43.34
N PHE A 285 104.16 59.74 -43.91
CA PHE A 285 102.74 59.80 -43.54
C PHE A 285 101.86 58.75 -44.27
N ALA A 286 102.23 58.32 -45.47
CA ALA A 286 101.45 57.35 -46.25
C ALA A 286 101.23 55.97 -45.58
N PRO A 287 102.24 55.31 -44.98
CA PRO A 287 102.01 54.02 -44.32
C PRO A 287 101.20 54.12 -43.02
N GLU A 288 101.24 55.26 -42.32
CA GLU A 288 100.50 55.46 -41.08
C GLU A 288 99.00 55.71 -41.35
N GLU A 289 98.66 56.45 -42.40
CA GLU A 289 97.27 56.65 -42.83
C GLU A 289 96.64 55.36 -43.37
N ILE A 290 97.38 54.58 -44.17
CA ILE A 290 96.94 53.25 -44.64
C ILE A 290 96.70 52.30 -43.44
N ALA A 291 97.59 52.30 -42.44
CA ALA A 291 97.42 51.48 -41.23
C ALA A 291 96.23 51.92 -40.36
N LYS A 292 95.97 53.23 -40.24
CA LYS A 292 94.78 53.76 -39.53
C LYS A 292 93.49 53.39 -40.23
N SER A 293 93.43 53.51 -41.56
CA SER A 293 92.26 53.13 -42.36
C SER A 293 92.02 51.62 -42.32
N ALA A 294 93.06 50.78 -42.39
CA ALA A 294 92.94 49.33 -42.20
C ALA A 294 92.44 48.94 -40.81
N HIS A 295 92.88 49.64 -39.75
CA HIS A 295 92.38 49.42 -38.40
C HIS A 295 90.90 49.81 -38.26
N GLU A 296 90.46 50.91 -38.88
CA GLU A 296 89.04 51.30 -38.82
C GLU A 296 88.15 50.32 -39.60
N ILE A 297 88.60 49.82 -40.77
CA ILE A 297 87.91 48.74 -41.50
C ILE A 297 87.77 47.49 -40.62
N SER A 298 88.86 47.02 -40.00
CA SER A 298 88.81 45.84 -39.13
C SER A 298 87.87 46.04 -37.92
N ARG A 299 87.81 47.26 -37.37
CA ARG A 299 86.87 47.59 -36.30
C ARG A 299 85.42 47.57 -36.79
N LEU A 300 85.14 48.17 -37.94
CA LEU A 300 83.81 48.18 -38.56
C LEU A 300 83.35 46.78 -38.98
N ASP A 301 84.25 45.96 -39.52
CA ASP A 301 83.99 44.54 -39.83
C ASP A 301 83.62 43.74 -38.57
N SER A 302 84.35 43.96 -37.47
CA SER A 302 84.03 43.31 -36.19
C SER A 302 82.67 43.75 -35.64
N ALA A 303 82.34 45.04 -35.79
CA ALA A 303 81.05 45.60 -35.37
C ALA A 303 79.90 45.07 -36.24
N ARG A 304 80.12 44.90 -37.55
CA ARG A 304 79.18 44.27 -38.48
C ARG A 304 78.91 42.82 -38.11
N ALA A 305 79.97 42.02 -37.88
CA ALA A 305 79.82 40.62 -37.50
C ALA A 305 79.08 40.45 -36.16
N ALA A 306 79.33 41.35 -35.20
CA ALA A 306 78.57 41.39 -33.94
C ALA A 306 77.08 41.72 -34.18
N ALA A 307 76.78 42.73 -35.00
CA ALA A 307 75.41 43.10 -35.35
C ALA A 307 74.67 41.99 -36.12
N GLU A 308 75.36 41.24 -36.99
CA GLU A 308 74.79 40.08 -37.68
C GLU A 308 74.40 38.95 -36.72
N HIS A 309 75.24 38.69 -35.72
CA HIS A 309 74.92 37.71 -34.67
C HIS A 309 73.72 38.16 -33.81
N GLU A 310 73.64 39.44 -33.45
CA GLU A 310 72.50 39.97 -32.69
C GLU A 310 71.20 39.90 -33.49
N LEU A 311 71.23 40.26 -34.77
CA LEU A 311 70.07 40.20 -35.67
C LEU A 311 69.57 38.75 -35.85
N ALA A 312 70.50 37.79 -36.00
CA ALA A 312 70.16 36.38 -36.06
C ALA A 312 69.50 35.90 -34.75
N ALA A 313 70.01 36.31 -33.59
CA ALA A 313 69.44 35.97 -32.29
C ALA A 313 68.03 36.55 -32.11
N LYS A 314 67.79 37.81 -32.51
CA LYS A 314 66.45 38.42 -32.44
C LYS A 314 65.47 37.84 -33.46
N SER A 315 65.94 37.44 -34.63
CA SER A 315 65.11 36.71 -35.58
C SER A 315 64.63 35.39 -34.99
N GLN A 316 65.51 34.65 -34.29
CA GLN A 316 65.13 33.42 -33.58
C GLN A 316 64.14 33.70 -32.44
N GLU A 317 64.31 34.78 -31.69
CA GLU A 317 63.35 35.20 -30.65
C GLU A 317 61.96 35.47 -31.24
N ILE A 318 61.87 36.15 -32.39
CA ILE A 318 60.62 36.40 -33.12
C ILE A 318 59.97 35.08 -33.56
N ASP A 319 60.73 34.12 -34.08
CA ASP A 319 60.20 32.83 -34.50
C ASP A 319 59.66 32.03 -33.31
N LEU A 320 60.33 32.07 -32.16
CA LEU A 320 59.85 31.48 -30.91
C LEU A 320 58.55 32.13 -30.43
N LEU A 321 58.46 33.47 -30.45
CA LEU A 321 57.24 34.20 -30.11
C LEU A 321 56.08 33.85 -31.06
N LYS A 322 56.34 33.74 -32.37
CA LYS A 322 55.35 33.29 -33.35
C LYS A 322 54.84 31.88 -33.06
N SER A 323 55.74 30.93 -32.77
CA SER A 323 55.37 29.58 -32.37
C SER A 323 54.50 29.60 -31.10
N ARG A 324 54.89 30.40 -30.10
CA ARG A 324 54.15 30.50 -28.84
C ARG A 324 52.75 31.11 -29.02
N ILE A 325 52.60 32.11 -29.89
CA ILE A 325 51.29 32.68 -30.24
C ILE A 325 50.40 31.62 -30.90
N LEU A 326 50.95 30.78 -31.79
CA LEU A 326 50.18 29.68 -32.42
C LEU A 326 49.72 28.66 -31.39
N GLU A 327 50.57 28.28 -30.44
CA GLU A 327 50.21 27.39 -29.32
C GLU A 327 49.05 27.98 -28.49
N ILE A 328 49.16 29.25 -28.08
CA ILE A 328 48.12 29.92 -27.27
C ILE A 328 46.81 30.05 -28.07
N LYS A 329 46.88 30.26 -29.40
CA LYS A 329 45.68 30.25 -30.26
C LYS A 329 45.01 28.87 -30.30
N ALA A 330 45.78 27.79 -30.36
CA ALA A 330 45.24 26.44 -30.28
C ALA A 330 44.61 26.15 -28.90
N GLU A 331 45.27 26.56 -27.80
CA GLU A 331 44.71 26.45 -26.44
C GLU A 331 43.39 27.22 -26.31
N LYS A 332 43.30 28.41 -26.89
CA LYS A 332 42.07 29.22 -26.92
C LYS A 332 40.91 28.50 -27.61
N GLU A 333 41.18 27.82 -28.72
CA GLU A 333 40.17 27.06 -29.46
C GLU A 333 39.64 25.90 -28.63
N ILE A 334 40.54 25.12 -28.00
CA ILE A 334 40.18 24.02 -27.10
C ILE A 334 39.33 24.53 -25.92
N VAL A 335 39.76 25.59 -25.24
CA VAL A 335 39.01 26.19 -24.12
C VAL A 335 37.65 26.70 -24.56
N SER A 336 37.55 27.26 -25.77
CA SER A 336 36.27 27.73 -26.35
C SER A 336 35.33 26.56 -26.65
N GLU A 337 35.85 25.46 -27.19
CA GLU A 337 35.06 24.27 -27.48
C GLU A 337 34.56 23.58 -26.20
N GLU A 338 35.42 23.46 -25.17
CA GLU A 338 35.02 22.95 -23.85
C GLU A 338 33.94 23.83 -23.20
N ALA A 339 34.04 25.16 -23.33
CA ALA A 339 33.03 26.10 -22.85
C ALA A 339 31.68 25.87 -23.55
N PHE A 340 31.70 25.68 -24.87
CA PHE A 340 30.51 25.42 -25.67
C PHE A 340 29.85 24.09 -25.31
N GLN A 341 30.64 23.01 -25.21
CA GLN A 341 30.12 21.70 -24.80
C GLN A 341 29.54 21.74 -23.38
N SER A 342 30.20 22.41 -22.45
CA SER A 342 29.71 22.58 -21.07
C SER A 342 28.42 23.39 -21.02
N ALA A 343 28.29 24.44 -21.85
CA ALA A 343 27.08 25.25 -21.95
C ALA A 343 25.91 24.44 -22.52
N ASN A 344 26.13 23.64 -23.57
CA ASN A 344 25.10 22.81 -24.18
C ASN A 344 24.59 21.73 -23.20
N LYS A 345 25.50 21.04 -22.50
CA LYS A 345 25.13 20.06 -21.46
C LYS A 345 24.31 20.72 -20.34
N LEU A 346 24.63 21.95 -19.96
CA LEU A 346 23.89 22.70 -18.94
C LEU A 346 22.47 23.03 -19.41
N ILE A 347 22.29 23.39 -20.68
CA ILE A 347 20.96 23.59 -21.29
C ILE A 347 20.17 22.28 -21.28
N GLU A 348 20.79 21.17 -21.69
CA GLU A 348 20.16 19.85 -21.70
C GLU A 348 19.72 19.41 -20.29
N LEU A 349 20.60 19.54 -19.28
CA LEU A 349 20.24 19.22 -17.90
C LEU A 349 19.12 20.12 -17.34
N LYS A 350 19.09 21.40 -17.72
CA LYS A 350 17.97 22.29 -17.36
C LYS A 350 16.65 21.81 -17.95
N GLN A 351 16.64 21.41 -19.22
CA GLN A 351 15.45 20.84 -19.86
C GLN A 351 15.04 19.52 -19.18
N GLN A 352 15.99 18.65 -18.86
CA GLN A 352 15.70 17.41 -18.13
C GLN A 352 15.10 17.69 -16.74
N LEU A 353 15.62 18.69 -16.02
CA LEU A 353 15.10 19.12 -14.72
C LEU A 353 13.69 19.71 -14.83
N GLU A 354 13.42 20.55 -15.83
CA GLU A 354 12.07 21.07 -16.09
C GLU A 354 11.08 19.94 -16.42
N MET A 355 11.48 18.99 -17.26
CA MET A 355 10.67 17.81 -17.59
C MET A 355 10.45 16.89 -16.37
N ALA A 356 11.45 16.73 -15.51
CA ALA A 356 11.32 15.96 -14.27
C ALA A 356 10.34 16.64 -13.30
N ASN A 357 10.44 17.97 -13.12
CA ASN A 357 9.54 18.74 -12.27
C ASN A 357 8.10 18.74 -12.79
N LEU A 358 7.89 18.82 -14.10
CA LEU A 358 6.57 18.68 -14.72
C LEU A 358 5.98 17.30 -14.43
N LYS A 359 6.75 16.23 -14.65
CA LYS A 359 6.31 14.85 -14.32
C LYS A 359 6.02 14.68 -12.82
N GLU A 360 6.82 15.27 -11.94
CA GLU A 360 6.55 15.24 -10.50
C GLU A 360 5.23 15.93 -10.16
N SER A 361 4.95 17.09 -10.77
CA SER A 361 3.68 17.80 -10.60
C SER A 361 2.49 16.96 -11.10
N GLU A 362 2.59 16.38 -12.29
CA GLU A 362 1.57 15.50 -12.86
C GLU A 362 1.31 14.27 -11.97
N LEU A 363 2.36 13.65 -11.46
CA LEU A 363 2.24 12.53 -10.52
C LEU A 363 1.59 12.97 -9.20
N ARG A 364 1.93 14.15 -8.68
CA ARG A 364 1.28 14.69 -7.47
C ARG A 364 -0.20 14.96 -7.68
N ASP A 365 -0.59 15.48 -8.84
CA ASP A 365 -1.99 15.79 -9.13
C ASP A 365 -2.81 14.53 -9.42
N THR A 366 -2.24 13.54 -10.12
CA THR A 366 -2.89 12.22 -10.28
C THR A 366 -3.05 11.51 -8.94
N ILE A 367 -2.10 11.61 -8.01
CA ILE A 367 -2.25 11.09 -6.64
C ILE A 367 -3.41 11.77 -5.91
N LYS A 368 -3.53 13.11 -6.01
CA LYS A 368 -4.64 13.84 -5.39
C LYS A 368 -5.98 13.45 -6.00
N GLU A 369 -6.05 13.34 -7.33
CA GLU A 369 -7.28 12.98 -8.05
C GLU A 369 -7.70 11.54 -7.73
N GLN A 370 -6.76 10.59 -7.73
CA GLN A 370 -7.03 9.22 -7.29
C GLN A 370 -7.54 9.19 -5.85
N LYS A 371 -6.88 9.92 -4.93
CA LYS A 371 -7.33 10.00 -3.53
C LYS A 371 -8.74 10.57 -3.42
N ALA A 372 -9.06 11.62 -4.16
CA ALA A 372 -10.40 12.22 -4.18
C ALA A 372 -11.45 11.24 -4.75
N GLY A 373 -11.13 10.56 -5.85
CA GLY A 373 -11.98 9.52 -6.44
C GLY A 373 -12.24 8.36 -5.48
N TYR A 374 -11.22 7.84 -4.80
CA TYR A 374 -11.39 6.78 -3.80
C TYR A 374 -12.23 7.22 -2.60
N MET A 375 -12.06 8.45 -2.12
CA MET A 375 -12.91 8.97 -1.03
C MET A 375 -14.37 9.07 -1.48
N ALA A 376 -14.63 9.54 -2.70
CA ALA A 376 -15.98 9.58 -3.26
C ALA A 376 -16.59 8.18 -3.46
N ASP A 377 -15.81 7.20 -3.91
CA ASP A 377 -16.26 5.81 -4.05
C ASP A 377 -16.57 5.18 -2.68
N LEU A 378 -15.77 5.47 -1.65
CA LEU A 378 -16.01 5.05 -0.27
C LEU A 378 -17.30 5.65 0.29
N ASP A 379 -17.51 6.96 0.08
CA ASP A 379 -18.72 7.65 0.53
C ASP A 379 -19.97 7.12 -0.19
N ASN A 380 -19.87 6.87 -1.50
CA ASN A 380 -20.95 6.27 -2.29
C ASN A 380 -21.27 4.84 -1.85
N ALA A 381 -20.24 4.00 -1.63
CA ALA A 381 -20.41 2.64 -1.15
C ALA A 381 -21.03 2.61 0.27
N ALA A 382 -20.64 3.54 1.14
CA ALA A 382 -21.24 3.70 2.46
C ALA A 382 -22.73 4.09 2.34
N LEU A 383 -23.07 5.04 1.47
CA LEU A 383 -24.44 5.47 1.20
C LEU A 383 -25.34 4.37 0.62
N GLU A 384 -24.86 3.63 -0.39
CA GLU A 384 -25.61 2.51 -0.97
C GLU A 384 -25.87 1.42 0.07
N LYS A 385 -24.88 1.15 0.92
CA LYS A 385 -25.02 0.15 1.96
C LYS A 385 -25.97 0.61 3.07
N GLU A 386 -25.89 1.88 3.49
CA GLU A 386 -26.84 2.45 4.45
C GLU A 386 -28.28 2.34 3.92
N LYS A 387 -28.50 2.63 2.63
CA LYS A 387 -29.80 2.41 1.98
C LYS A 387 -30.21 0.94 2.02
N SER A 388 -29.29 0.01 1.72
CA SER A 388 -29.58 -1.42 1.76
C SER A 388 -29.90 -1.94 3.17
N LEU A 389 -29.21 -1.42 4.19
CA LEU A 389 -29.43 -1.75 5.60
C LEU A 389 -30.77 -1.19 6.08
N LYS A 390 -31.13 0.05 5.69
CA LYS A 390 -32.46 0.63 5.96
C LYS A 390 -33.57 -0.23 5.35
N VAL A 391 -33.44 -0.62 4.07
CA VAL A 391 -34.42 -1.51 3.42
C VAL A 391 -34.53 -2.86 4.12
N ALA A 392 -33.39 -3.47 4.51
CA ALA A 392 -33.39 -4.74 5.22
C ALA A 392 -34.02 -4.62 6.62
N HIS A 393 -33.70 -3.54 7.33
CA HIS A 393 -34.28 -3.22 8.64
C HIS A 393 -35.80 -3.05 8.53
N ASP A 394 -36.29 -2.25 7.59
CA ASP A 394 -37.71 -2.00 7.40
C ASP A 394 -38.47 -3.28 7.02
N ALA A 395 -37.84 -4.17 6.24
CA ALA A 395 -38.39 -5.48 5.92
C ALA A 395 -38.49 -6.39 7.17
N VAL A 396 -37.48 -6.39 8.03
CA VAL A 396 -37.50 -7.14 9.30
C VAL A 396 -38.55 -6.57 10.25
N VAL A 397 -38.63 -5.25 10.40
CA VAL A 397 -39.66 -4.58 11.21
C VAL A 397 -41.05 -4.96 10.71
N SER A 398 -41.28 -4.88 9.39
CA SER A 398 -42.56 -5.28 8.79
C SER A 398 -42.90 -6.76 9.07
N GLU A 399 -41.92 -7.67 8.97
CA GLU A 399 -42.13 -9.09 9.29
C GLU A 399 -42.45 -9.31 10.78
N LEU A 400 -41.78 -8.58 11.67
CA LEU A 400 -42.03 -8.62 13.11
C LEU A 400 -43.40 -8.05 13.46
N GLU A 401 -43.83 -6.95 12.84
CA GLU A 401 -45.17 -6.38 13.02
C GLU A 401 -46.26 -7.37 12.58
N VAL A 402 -46.07 -8.05 11.44
CA VAL A 402 -47.00 -9.11 11.00
C VAL A 402 -47.06 -10.26 12.01
N LYS A 403 -45.91 -10.72 12.52
CA LYS A 403 -45.86 -11.78 13.54
C LYS A 403 -46.52 -11.35 14.84
N LEU A 404 -46.27 -10.12 15.30
CA LEU A 404 -46.87 -9.55 16.50
C LEU A 404 -48.39 -9.43 16.36
N ASN A 405 -48.87 -8.94 15.21
CA ASN A 405 -50.31 -8.85 14.93
C ASN A 405 -50.96 -10.24 14.86
N THR A 406 -50.27 -11.23 14.30
CA THR A 406 -50.76 -12.62 14.25
C THR A 406 -50.81 -13.24 15.65
N ALA A 407 -49.78 -13.04 16.46
CA ALA A 407 -49.75 -13.49 17.85
C ALA A 407 -50.84 -12.80 18.69
N SER A 408 -51.06 -11.50 18.49
CA SER A 408 -52.10 -10.73 19.16
C SER A 408 -53.51 -11.21 18.76
N ARG A 409 -53.73 -11.55 17.49
CA ARG A 409 -54.99 -12.18 17.05
C ARG A 409 -55.20 -13.54 17.71
N LYS A 410 -54.20 -14.42 17.70
CA LYS A 410 -54.29 -15.73 18.37
C LYS A 410 -54.57 -15.58 19.87
N LEU A 411 -53.92 -14.62 20.53
CA LEU A 411 -54.19 -14.33 21.93
C LEU A 411 -55.64 -13.87 22.14
N ASN A 412 -56.15 -12.97 21.29
CA ASN A 412 -57.53 -12.52 21.36
C ASN A 412 -58.54 -13.64 21.08
N GLU A 413 -58.24 -14.55 20.14
CA GLU A 413 -59.04 -15.75 19.87
C GLU A 413 -59.06 -16.67 21.10
N MET A 414 -57.89 -16.98 21.67
CA MET A 414 -57.80 -17.77 22.90
C MET A 414 -58.55 -17.12 24.07
N VAL A 415 -58.47 -15.79 24.21
CA VAL A 415 -59.20 -15.03 25.24
C VAL A 415 -60.71 -15.08 24.99
N ALA A 416 -61.16 -15.04 23.73
CA ALA A 416 -62.58 -15.15 23.36
C ALA A 416 -63.15 -16.57 23.55
N GLU A 417 -62.31 -17.60 23.55
CA GLU A 417 -62.71 -18.98 23.89
C GLU A 417 -62.88 -19.20 25.40
N VAL A 418 -62.23 -18.37 26.25
CA VAL A 418 -62.32 -18.49 27.72
C VAL A 418 -63.77 -18.42 28.24
N PRO A 419 -64.64 -17.49 27.81
CA PRO A 419 -66.05 -17.47 28.21
C PRO A 419 -66.84 -18.71 27.78
N ALA A 420 -66.58 -19.25 26.59
CA ALA A 420 -67.27 -20.45 26.10
C ALA A 420 -66.89 -21.68 26.94
N LEU A 421 -65.59 -21.85 27.21
CA LEU A 421 -65.09 -22.87 28.12
C LEU A 421 -65.60 -22.67 29.55
N ALA A 422 -65.70 -21.42 30.03
CA ALA A 422 -66.28 -21.12 31.34
C ALA A 422 -67.76 -21.52 31.41
N ALA A 423 -68.55 -21.27 30.37
CA ALA A 423 -69.95 -21.68 30.29
C ALA A 423 -70.10 -23.21 30.22
N GLU A 424 -69.19 -23.91 29.54
CA GLU A 424 -69.17 -25.39 29.55
C GLU A 424 -68.85 -25.94 30.94
N VAL A 425 -67.90 -25.33 31.65
CA VAL A 425 -67.59 -25.68 33.04
C VAL A 425 -68.80 -25.43 33.95
N GLU A 426 -69.49 -24.29 33.82
CA GLU A 426 -70.71 -24.02 34.58
C GLU A 426 -71.83 -25.03 34.27
N ARG A 427 -72.02 -25.43 33.01
CA ARG A 427 -72.97 -26.48 32.63
C ARG A 427 -72.57 -27.84 33.20
N ALA A 428 -71.28 -28.17 33.20
CA ALA A 428 -70.78 -29.40 33.79
C ALA A 428 -71.01 -29.41 35.30
N GLN A 429 -70.76 -28.29 35.99
CA GLN A 429 -71.06 -28.12 37.41
C GLN A 429 -72.56 -28.22 37.70
N ALA A 430 -73.41 -27.59 36.88
CA ALA A 430 -74.86 -27.70 37.02
C ALA A 430 -75.31 -29.17 36.89
N LYS A 431 -74.83 -29.90 35.87
CA LYS A 431 -75.09 -31.33 35.72
C LYS A 431 -74.57 -32.16 36.89
N GLU A 432 -73.39 -31.85 37.42
CA GLU A 432 -72.85 -32.53 38.59
C GLU A 432 -73.73 -32.29 39.82
N THR A 433 -74.24 -31.07 40.03
CA THR A 433 -75.18 -30.78 41.11
C THR A 433 -76.52 -31.49 40.92
N GLU A 434 -77.08 -31.52 39.71
CA GLU A 434 -78.30 -32.26 39.37
C GLU A 434 -78.12 -33.75 39.62
N LEU A 435 -77.02 -34.35 39.14
CA LEU A 435 -76.68 -35.74 39.40
C LEU A 435 -76.49 -35.97 40.90
N GLY A 436 -75.84 -35.06 41.63
CA GLY A 436 -75.69 -35.14 43.08
C GLY A 436 -77.01 -35.04 43.86
N VAL A 437 -78.00 -34.29 43.34
CA VAL A 437 -79.36 -34.23 43.88
C VAL A 437 -80.13 -35.52 43.52
N ALA A 438 -80.06 -35.99 42.28
CA ALA A 438 -80.69 -37.23 41.84
C ALA A 438 -80.15 -38.44 42.61
N LEU A 439 -78.85 -38.49 42.87
CA LEU A 439 -78.20 -39.58 43.62
C LEU A 439 -78.59 -39.53 45.11
N ARG A 440 -78.79 -38.33 45.69
CA ARG A 440 -79.36 -38.17 47.04
C ARG A 440 -80.84 -38.59 47.09
N ALA A 441 -81.63 -38.21 46.09
CA ALA A 441 -83.03 -38.62 45.97
C ALA A 441 -83.15 -40.14 45.81
N LEU A 442 -82.33 -40.76 44.96
CA LEU A 442 -82.26 -42.21 44.79
C LEU A 442 -81.88 -42.91 46.10
N LYS A 443 -80.87 -42.41 46.83
CA LYS A 443 -80.51 -42.95 48.15
C LYS A 443 -81.65 -42.82 49.15
N SER A 444 -82.38 -41.70 49.14
CA SER A 444 -83.55 -41.51 50.00
C SER A 444 -84.69 -42.47 49.64
N ALA A 445 -84.97 -42.66 48.34
CA ALA A 445 -85.97 -43.59 47.84
C ALA A 445 -85.60 -45.04 48.20
N GLN A 446 -84.34 -45.43 48.00
CA GLN A 446 -83.83 -46.74 48.45
C GLN A 446 -83.96 -46.91 49.96
N SER A 447 -83.70 -45.88 50.76
CA SER A 447 -83.87 -45.95 52.22
C SER A 447 -85.34 -46.10 52.63
N THR A 448 -86.27 -45.45 51.94
CA THR A 448 -87.72 -45.61 52.17
C THR A 448 -88.23 -46.96 51.70
N GLU A 449 -87.71 -47.47 50.57
CA GLU A 449 -88.03 -48.81 50.06
C GLU A 449 -87.53 -49.88 51.03
N LEU A 450 -86.30 -49.74 51.53
CA LEU A 450 -85.74 -50.59 52.59
C LEU A 450 -86.59 -50.54 53.86
N ALA A 451 -87.02 -49.35 54.30
CA ALA A 451 -87.90 -49.21 55.45
C ALA A 451 -89.27 -49.87 55.22
N ARG A 452 -89.83 -49.77 54.02
CA ARG A 452 -91.08 -50.43 53.62
C ARG A 452 -90.95 -51.95 53.65
N VAL A 453 -89.91 -52.50 53.04
CA VAL A 453 -89.63 -53.95 53.00
C VAL A 453 -89.37 -54.49 54.40
N LEU A 454 -88.59 -53.78 55.22
CA LEU A 454 -88.36 -54.16 56.63
C LEU A 454 -89.65 -54.11 57.45
N GLY A 455 -90.52 -53.10 57.23
CA GLY A 455 -91.83 -53.03 57.87
C GLY A 455 -92.77 -54.16 57.42
N GLU A 456 -92.79 -54.50 56.14
CA GLU A 456 -93.55 -55.65 55.61
C GLU A 456 -93.03 -56.98 56.19
N GLN A 457 -91.71 -57.15 56.30
CA GLN A 457 -91.11 -58.31 56.97
C GLN A 457 -91.47 -58.37 58.45
N GLU A 458 -91.47 -57.24 59.16
CA GLU A 458 -91.86 -57.18 60.58
C GLU A 458 -93.34 -57.53 60.77
N ILE A 459 -94.22 -57.06 59.88
CA ILE A 459 -95.65 -57.41 59.88
C ILE A 459 -95.83 -58.91 59.58
N ALA A 460 -95.13 -59.45 58.58
CA ALA A 460 -95.18 -60.87 58.23
C ALA A 460 -94.65 -61.75 59.38
N LEU A 461 -93.57 -61.34 60.05
CA LEU A 461 -93.04 -61.99 61.25
C LEU A 461 -94.04 -61.94 62.40
N LYS A 462 -94.67 -60.80 62.67
CA LYS A 462 -95.72 -60.69 63.70
C LYS A 462 -96.95 -61.54 63.38
N ALA A 463 -97.34 -61.64 62.11
CA ALA A 463 -98.43 -62.49 61.67
C ALA A 463 -98.08 -63.98 61.82
N SER A 464 -96.86 -64.39 61.44
CA SER A 464 -96.33 -65.74 61.66
C SER A 464 -96.26 -66.08 63.15
N TYR A 465 -95.77 -65.17 63.99
CA TYR A 465 -95.70 -65.36 65.44
C TYR A 465 -97.08 -65.46 66.08
N ARG A 466 -98.05 -64.66 65.60
CA ARG A 466 -99.45 -64.78 66.04
C ARG A 466 -100.06 -66.12 65.62
N ALA A 467 -99.80 -66.58 64.38
CA ALA A 467 -100.26 -67.88 63.90
C ALA A 467 -99.66 -69.04 64.72
N GLN A 468 -98.35 -69.00 64.99
CA GLN A 468 -97.68 -69.97 65.86
C GLN A 468 -98.16 -69.90 67.30
N SER A 469 -98.43 -68.71 67.83
CA SER A 469 -99.01 -68.55 69.17
C SER A 469 -100.45 -69.06 69.22
N ALA A 470 -101.22 -68.90 68.15
CA ALA A 470 -102.59 -69.42 68.05
C ALA A 470 -102.60 -70.94 67.91
N GLU A 471 -101.66 -71.53 67.17
CA GLU A 471 -101.43 -72.98 67.14
C GLU A 471 -101.00 -73.50 68.52
N ALA A 472 -100.06 -72.83 69.20
CA ALA A 472 -99.62 -73.22 70.53
C ALA A 472 -100.74 -73.11 71.58
N LEU A 473 -101.58 -72.06 71.50
CA LEU A 473 -102.75 -71.91 72.34
C LEU A 473 -103.83 -72.94 72.01
N SER A 474 -104.04 -73.28 70.74
CA SER A 474 -104.95 -74.36 70.31
C SER A 474 -104.46 -75.72 70.80
N ALA A 475 -103.16 -75.99 70.74
CA ALA A 475 -102.56 -77.21 71.26
C ALA A 475 -102.67 -77.30 72.80
N LEU A 476 -102.41 -76.20 73.51
CA LEU A 476 -102.63 -76.12 74.96
C LEU A 476 -104.11 -76.28 75.34
N GLN A 477 -105.02 -75.70 74.56
CA GLN A 477 -106.46 -75.86 74.77
C GLN A 477 -106.87 -77.32 74.54
N ALA A 478 -106.34 -77.99 73.52
CA ALA A 478 -106.57 -79.41 73.28
C ALA A 478 -105.98 -80.30 74.39
N GLU A 479 -104.84 -79.92 74.98
CA GLU A 479 -104.29 -80.61 76.16
C GLU A 479 -105.14 -80.38 77.41
N VAL A 480 -105.66 -79.16 77.63
CA VAL A 480 -106.59 -78.84 78.72
C VAL A 480 -107.90 -79.63 78.56
N ASP A 481 -108.47 -79.67 77.36
CA ASP A 481 -109.69 -80.42 77.06
C ASP A 481 -109.45 -81.94 77.21
N SER A 482 -108.26 -82.43 76.85
CA SER A 482 -107.84 -83.82 77.09
C SER A 482 -107.63 -84.13 78.58
N ALA A 483 -107.10 -83.17 79.36
CA ALA A 483 -106.94 -83.31 80.80
C ALA A 483 -108.29 -83.29 81.53
N GLN A 484 -109.22 -82.42 81.11
CA GLN A 484 -110.59 -82.37 81.62
C GLN A 484 -111.37 -83.64 81.26
N ALA A 485 -111.19 -84.18 80.05
CA ALA A 485 -111.77 -85.47 79.66
C ALA A 485 -111.25 -86.63 80.54
N LYS A 486 -109.95 -86.64 80.86
CA LYS A 486 -109.37 -87.62 81.79
C LYS A 486 -109.84 -87.42 83.24
N GLU A 487 -110.11 -86.19 83.65
CA GLU A 487 -110.67 -85.88 84.97
C GLU A 487 -112.12 -86.36 85.09
N THR A 488 -112.90 -86.28 84.01
CA THR A 488 -114.26 -86.86 83.95
C THR A 488 -114.27 -88.40 83.91
N GLU A 489 -113.20 -89.03 83.40
CA GLU A 489 -113.05 -90.51 83.46
C GLU A 489 -112.57 -91.01 84.84
N LEU A 490 -111.94 -90.16 85.66
CA LEU A 490 -111.45 -90.51 87.00
C LEU A 490 -112.41 -90.11 88.15
N GLY A 491 -113.44 -89.30 87.90
CA GLY A 491 -114.45 -88.91 88.89
C GLY A 491 -115.67 -89.83 89.00
N ALA A 492 -115.73 -90.92 88.23
CA ALA A 492 -116.87 -91.86 88.20
C ALA A 492 -116.46 -93.35 88.35
N ALA A 493 -115.29 -93.59 88.95
CA ALA A 493 -114.92 -94.86 89.60
C ALA A 493 -114.85 -94.63 91.10
#